data_AF-A0A847Y200-F1
#
_entry.id   AF-A0A847Y200-F1
#
_cell.length_a   1.000
_cell.length_b   1.000
_cell.length_c   1.000
_cell.angle_alpha   90.00
_cell.angle_beta   90.00
_cell.angle_gamma   90.00
#
_symmetry.space_group_name_H-M   'P 1'
#
loop_
_entity.id
_entity.type
_entity.pdbx_description
1 polymer ?
#
loop_
_entity_poly.entity_id
_entity_poly.type
_entity_poly.pdbx_seq_one_letter_code
_entity_poly.pdbx_strand_id
1 'polypeptide(L)'
;MNKKVVSSSFAVLVIFSLLLTAFMSAAAPAPTTVLSKAAAAAFEPMKVAAANCDYGGEFKSIEAVDESTVKFTLCYPDPAFPSKVAFSVFGIQDKDYLDANKGDSVVLGEKANGTGAYKLVEWKKGDSIIYEANPDYWGTKAKVKNLVFKWSDQSAQRFLELNSGTVDGIDNPAPEDIETLKGDSNFTVYDRTALNIFYVGFNVNLKPFDNEKVRQAFAQAIDRQRIVDEYYPAGSTVAQNFVPDLFNPGFSKDIKWYDYNKDTAKKMLEDAKFDFNQEITLAFRNVVRGYLPSPDKVAQEIQGQLAEIGVKIKLKEMESATFIDDTSAGKEPFYLLGWGADYPDSTNFYDYHFANDNNKQFGKLFPDIVEPIKKAGQLSDAAERQKLYDKVNELLKVHVPMIPVAHGGSATVFKADVKNAHASPLTNEIFAVMDNGKDQLVWMQNGEPAALWCSDETDGETLRGCEAMFESLLAYKVGGVEVEPSLAEKYTVNKDATEYVFNLRKGVKFHNGATLDANDVVASFAAQWDAASPNHKGRTGTFEYFGSFFGSFLNAPKK
;
A
#
# COMPACT_ATOMS: atom_id res chain seq x y z
N MET A 1 -16.18 49.05 35.31
CA MET A 1 -15.63 49.61 36.56
C MET A 1 -14.12 49.36 36.59
N ASN A 2 -13.35 50.45 36.70
CA ASN A 2 -11.92 50.62 37.09
C ASN A 2 -10.83 49.74 36.44
N LYS A 3 -9.92 50.25 35.59
CA LYS A 3 -8.85 51.29 35.69
C LYS A 3 -7.54 50.83 36.38
N LYS A 4 -6.44 50.88 35.61
CA LYS A 4 -5.11 51.54 35.79
C LYS A 4 -4.01 50.67 35.12
N VAL A 5 -3.24 51.06 34.09
CA VAL A 5 -2.40 52.25 33.77
C VAL A 5 -1.20 52.44 34.71
N VAL A 6 0.03 52.37 34.13
CA VAL A 6 1.26 53.22 34.23
C VAL A 6 2.38 52.40 33.55
N SER A 7 3.05 52.70 32.42
CA SER A 7 3.68 53.86 31.76
C SER A 7 5.05 54.34 32.32
N SER A 8 6.08 54.13 31.50
CA SER A 8 7.17 55.08 31.13
C SER A 8 8.47 55.19 31.95
N SER A 9 9.56 54.85 31.23
CA SER A 9 10.75 55.67 30.89
C SER A 9 11.57 56.35 31.98
N PHE A 10 12.90 56.13 31.98
CA PHE A 10 13.89 57.20 32.15
C PHE A 10 15.26 56.78 31.58
N ALA A 11 15.75 57.58 30.63
CA ALA A 11 17.15 57.71 30.27
C ALA A 11 17.67 59.03 30.87
N VAL A 12 18.96 59.11 31.24
CA VAL A 12 19.84 60.29 31.06
C VAL A 12 21.27 59.96 31.54
N LEU A 13 22.21 60.30 30.65
CA LEU A 13 23.67 60.39 30.75
C LEU A 13 24.18 61.29 31.90
N VAL A 14 25.36 60.96 32.47
CA VAL A 14 26.37 61.97 32.87
C VAL A 14 27.78 61.47 32.53
N ILE A 15 28.50 62.32 31.80
CA ILE A 15 29.90 62.22 31.36
C ILE A 15 30.81 62.79 32.45
N PHE A 16 31.97 62.18 32.71
CA PHE A 16 33.17 62.91 33.12
C PHE A 16 34.46 62.25 32.61
N SER A 17 35.27 63.07 31.97
CA SER A 17 36.58 62.83 31.36
C SER A 17 37.74 63.08 32.34
N LEU A 18 38.87 62.38 32.21
CA LEU A 18 40.20 62.95 31.85
C LEU A 18 41.35 61.91 31.97
N LEU A 19 41.98 61.66 30.81
CA LEU A 19 43.43 61.56 30.51
C LEU A 19 44.40 60.86 31.49
N LEU A 20 45.13 59.85 30.99
CA LEU A 20 46.61 59.87 30.91
C LEU A 20 47.18 58.84 29.90
N THR A 21 47.83 59.39 28.88
CA THR A 21 49.07 58.96 28.17
C THR A 21 49.27 57.53 27.65
N ALA A 22 49.57 57.50 26.35
CA ALA A 22 49.96 56.38 25.52
C ALA A 22 51.36 55.80 25.84
N PHE A 23 51.45 54.47 25.73
CA PHE A 23 52.66 53.77 25.28
C PHE A 23 52.24 52.75 24.22
N MET A 24 52.64 53.00 22.97
CA MET A 24 52.52 52.05 21.87
C MET A 24 53.56 50.94 22.03
N SER A 25 53.11 49.70 22.16
CA SER A 25 53.90 48.51 21.86
C SER A 25 53.23 47.80 20.68
N ALA A 26 53.97 47.61 19.60
CA ALA A 26 53.51 46.90 18.41
C ALA A 26 53.10 45.47 18.78
N ALA A 27 51.83 45.13 18.56
CA ALA A 27 51.33 43.77 18.68
C ALA A 27 51.78 42.95 17.46
N ALA A 28 52.39 41.80 17.71
CA ALA A 28 52.75 40.81 16.71
C ALA A 28 51.51 40.32 15.91
N PRO A 29 51.67 39.92 14.64
CA PRO A 29 50.55 39.40 13.87
C PRO A 29 50.01 38.12 14.53
N ALA A 30 48.70 38.08 14.75
CA ALA A 30 48.00 36.88 15.21
C ALA A 30 48.29 35.72 14.24
N PRO A 31 48.56 34.50 14.72
CA PRO A 31 48.77 33.37 13.85
C PRO A 31 47.47 33.09 13.09
N THR A 32 47.54 33.18 11.76
CA THR A 32 46.54 32.63 10.84
C THR A 32 46.43 31.13 11.09
N THR A 33 45.46 30.73 11.89
CA THR A 33 44.96 29.36 11.93
C THR A 33 44.34 29.06 10.58
N VAL A 34 45.09 28.37 9.75
CA VAL A 34 44.53 27.63 8.61
C VAL A 34 43.56 26.64 9.23
N LEU A 35 42.25 26.89 9.09
CA LEU A 35 41.22 25.90 9.39
C LEU A 35 41.52 24.70 8.49
N SER A 36 42.09 23.64 9.06
CA SER A 36 42.17 22.37 8.37
C SER A 36 40.74 21.95 8.08
N LYS A 37 40.49 21.63 6.81
CA LYS A 37 39.27 20.98 6.35
C LYS A 37 39.07 19.77 7.26
N ALA A 38 38.04 19.80 8.11
CA ALA A 38 37.67 18.65 8.92
C ALA A 38 37.58 17.45 7.97
N ALA A 39 38.40 16.42 8.20
CA ALA A 39 38.25 15.18 7.49
C ALA A 39 36.82 14.71 7.71
N ALA A 40 36.07 14.45 6.62
CA ALA A 40 34.78 13.79 6.74
C ALA A 40 34.99 12.52 7.57
N ALA A 41 34.15 12.31 8.58
CA ALA A 41 34.20 11.08 9.38
C ALA A 41 34.12 9.88 8.42
N ALA A 42 34.90 8.84 8.68
CA ALA A 42 34.85 7.62 7.89
C ALA A 42 33.44 7.01 7.99
N PHE A 43 32.93 6.47 6.88
CA PHE A 43 31.65 5.78 6.87
C PHE A 43 31.72 4.53 7.76
N GLU A 44 30.83 4.46 8.74
CA GLU A 44 30.67 3.32 9.64
C GLU A 44 29.45 2.49 9.20
N PRO A 45 29.64 1.30 8.61
CA PRO A 45 28.55 0.50 8.07
C PRO A 45 27.62 -0.06 9.16
N MET A 46 26.32 0.10 8.98
CA MET A 46 25.28 -0.47 9.84
C MET A 46 24.92 -1.90 9.41
N LYS A 47 24.59 -2.74 10.39
CA LYS A 47 24.06 -4.08 10.17
C LYS A 47 23.00 -4.41 11.21
N VAL A 48 21.88 -4.96 10.74
CA VAL A 48 20.84 -5.59 11.58
C VAL A 48 20.71 -7.04 11.16
N ALA A 49 20.68 -7.96 12.12
CA ALA A 49 20.68 -9.39 11.84
C ALA A 49 19.92 -10.20 12.90
N ALA A 50 19.17 -11.20 12.44
CA ALA A 50 18.59 -12.22 13.31
C ALA A 50 19.66 -13.25 13.71
N ALA A 51 19.58 -13.78 14.93
CA ALA A 51 20.51 -14.81 15.41
C ALA A 51 20.43 -16.10 14.59
N ASN A 52 19.23 -16.53 14.22
CA ASN A 52 18.90 -17.68 13.36
C ASN A 52 17.60 -17.38 12.58
N CYS A 53 17.09 -18.36 11.84
CA CYS A 53 15.86 -18.22 11.05
C CYS A 53 14.62 -18.75 11.77
N ASP A 54 14.74 -19.10 13.06
CA ASP A 54 13.69 -19.80 13.80
C ASP A 54 12.63 -18.83 14.36
N TYR A 55 12.85 -17.51 14.22
CA TYR A 55 11.93 -16.47 14.70
C TYR A 55 10.70 -16.28 13.79
N GLY A 56 10.65 -16.98 12.65
CA GLY A 56 9.49 -17.01 11.75
C GLY A 56 9.41 -15.84 10.76
N GLY A 57 10.46 -15.03 10.64
CA GLY A 57 10.60 -14.02 9.59
C GLY A 57 11.58 -14.45 8.51
N GLU A 58 11.48 -13.81 7.35
CA GLU A 58 12.27 -14.07 6.16
C GLU A 58 13.67 -13.45 6.26
N PHE A 59 13.82 -12.29 6.89
CA PHE A 59 15.10 -11.60 6.86
C PHE A 59 16.11 -12.27 7.79
N LYS A 60 17.29 -12.59 7.28
CA LYS A 60 18.43 -13.02 8.08
C LYS A 60 19.30 -11.84 8.50
N SER A 61 19.60 -10.94 7.56
CA SER A 61 20.29 -9.69 7.84
C SER A 61 20.11 -8.65 6.74
N ILE A 62 20.26 -7.39 7.11
CA ILE A 62 20.46 -6.26 6.20
C ILE A 62 21.75 -5.57 6.63
N GLU A 63 22.67 -5.34 5.70
CA GLU A 63 23.95 -4.70 5.98
C GLU A 63 24.36 -3.70 4.91
N ALA A 64 24.87 -2.56 5.35
CA ALA A 64 25.66 -1.67 4.51
C ALA A 64 27.04 -2.30 4.31
N VAL A 65 27.39 -2.62 3.07
CA VAL A 65 28.72 -3.13 2.71
C VAL A 65 29.71 -1.98 2.56
N ASP A 66 29.25 -0.88 1.99
CA ASP A 66 29.92 0.41 1.87
C ASP A 66 28.85 1.52 1.75
N GLU A 67 29.27 2.79 1.61
CA GLU A 67 28.36 3.96 1.49
C GLU A 67 27.25 3.80 0.44
N SER A 68 27.48 2.99 -0.60
CA SER A 68 26.62 2.87 -1.78
C SER A 68 26.18 1.43 -2.06
N THR A 69 26.41 0.49 -1.15
CA THR A 69 26.09 -0.93 -1.37
C THR A 69 25.38 -1.50 -0.16
N VAL A 70 24.19 -2.05 -0.37
CA VAL A 70 23.38 -2.72 0.68
C VAL A 70 23.20 -4.18 0.30
N LYS A 71 23.37 -5.09 1.26
CA LYS A 71 23.07 -6.51 1.09
C LYS A 71 21.94 -6.95 2.01
N PHE A 72 20.95 -7.61 1.41
CA PHE A 72 19.92 -8.38 2.10
C PHE A 72 20.28 -9.87 2.02
N THR A 73 20.21 -10.55 3.16
CA THR A 73 20.29 -12.00 3.25
C THR A 73 18.97 -12.51 3.82
N LEU A 74 18.37 -13.48 3.14
CA LEU A 74 17.08 -14.08 3.48
C LEU A 74 17.26 -15.48 4.05
N CYS A 75 16.33 -15.91 4.89
CA CYS A 75 16.27 -17.21 5.53
C CYS A 75 15.78 -18.32 4.60
N TYR A 76 15.05 -17.95 3.56
CA TYR A 76 14.59 -18.84 2.49
C TYR A 76 14.51 -18.05 1.17
N PRO A 77 14.49 -18.75 0.02
CA PRO A 77 14.41 -18.10 -1.28
C PRO A 77 13.14 -17.25 -1.43
N ASP A 78 13.27 -16.06 -2.02
CA ASP A 78 12.13 -15.22 -2.40
C ASP A 78 12.34 -14.60 -3.79
N PRO A 79 11.79 -15.19 -4.86
CA PRO A 79 11.88 -14.63 -6.21
C PRO A 79 11.07 -13.33 -6.37
N ALA A 80 10.10 -13.06 -5.50
CA ALA A 80 9.25 -11.86 -5.54
C ALA A 80 9.87 -10.67 -4.78
N PHE A 81 11.03 -10.87 -4.11
CA PHE A 81 11.70 -9.84 -3.32
C PHE A 81 11.90 -8.50 -4.07
N PRO A 82 12.34 -8.45 -5.35
CA PRO A 82 12.44 -7.19 -6.09
C PRO A 82 11.11 -6.44 -6.21
N SER A 83 10.01 -7.16 -6.43
CA SER A 83 8.67 -6.57 -6.49
C SER A 83 8.22 -6.07 -5.14
N LYS A 84 8.50 -6.80 -4.05
CA LYS A 84 8.17 -6.39 -2.68
C LYS A 84 8.89 -5.10 -2.30
N VAL A 85 10.21 -5.00 -2.51
CA VAL A 85 10.99 -3.78 -2.18
C VAL A 85 10.80 -2.62 -3.15
N ALA A 86 10.00 -2.80 -4.20
CA ALA A 86 9.51 -1.72 -5.05
C ALA A 86 8.26 -1.03 -4.49
N PHE A 87 7.58 -1.67 -3.53
CA PHE A 87 6.35 -1.16 -2.94
C PHE A 87 6.62 0.06 -2.05
N SER A 88 5.69 1.03 -2.05
CA SER A 88 5.92 2.39 -1.52
C SER A 88 6.04 2.47 0.01
N VAL A 89 5.55 1.47 0.73
CA VAL A 89 5.72 1.36 2.19
C VAL A 89 7.18 1.16 2.60
N PHE A 90 8.02 0.67 1.68
CA PHE A 90 9.46 0.50 1.87
C PHE A 90 10.27 1.69 1.34
N GLY A 91 9.64 2.87 1.22
CA GLY A 91 10.31 4.12 0.89
C GLY A 91 11.44 4.43 1.87
N ILE A 92 12.61 4.80 1.35
CA ILE A 92 13.81 5.01 2.14
C ILE A 92 13.75 6.36 2.86
N GLN A 93 14.14 6.33 4.14
CA GLN A 93 14.12 7.42 5.08
C GLN A 93 15.54 7.88 5.40
N ASP A 94 15.71 9.18 5.62
CA ASP A 94 16.94 9.74 6.19
C ASP A 94 17.09 9.21 7.62
N LYS A 95 18.14 8.41 7.86
CA LYS A 95 18.39 7.76 9.15
C LYS A 95 18.50 8.78 10.28
N ASP A 96 19.25 9.86 10.09
CA ASP A 96 19.50 10.83 11.15
C ASP A 96 18.22 11.61 11.47
N TYR A 97 17.41 11.91 10.45
CA TYR A 97 16.08 12.49 10.65
C TYR A 97 15.12 11.52 11.35
N LEU A 98 15.13 10.25 10.97
CA LEU A 98 14.33 9.20 11.59
C LEU A 98 14.69 9.04 13.08
N ASP A 99 15.99 8.97 13.39
CA ASP A 99 16.51 8.83 14.75
C ASP A 99 16.20 10.07 15.61
N ALA A 100 16.37 11.27 15.05
CA ALA A 100 16.07 12.53 15.74
C ALA A 100 14.60 12.63 16.17
N ASN A 101 13.70 12.00 15.41
CA ASN A 101 12.26 11.97 15.67
C ASN A 101 11.76 10.65 16.28
N LYS A 102 12.64 9.67 16.51
CA LYS A 102 12.32 8.37 17.16
C LYS A 102 11.15 7.64 16.51
N GLY A 103 11.11 7.62 15.18
CA GLY A 103 10.02 6.98 14.42
C GLY A 103 8.63 7.60 14.65
N ASP A 104 8.52 8.83 15.15
CA ASP A 104 7.23 9.48 15.39
C ASP A 104 6.52 9.82 14.07
N SER A 105 5.59 8.95 13.66
CA SER A 105 4.88 9.03 12.39
C SER A 105 4.11 10.34 12.18
N VAL A 106 3.66 10.99 13.27
CA VAL A 106 2.96 12.29 13.16
C VAL A 106 3.96 13.35 12.71
N VAL A 107 5.11 13.44 13.37
CA VAL A 107 6.14 14.42 13.01
C VAL A 107 6.73 14.12 11.64
N LEU A 108 7.00 12.84 11.35
CA LEU A 108 7.59 12.41 10.09
C LEU A 108 6.61 12.60 8.92
N GLY A 109 5.29 12.47 9.14
CA GLY A 109 4.28 12.73 8.12
C GLY A 109 3.97 14.21 7.91
N GLU A 110 3.98 15.03 8.96
CA GLU A 110 3.76 16.49 8.85
C GLU A 110 4.99 17.21 8.27
N LYS A 111 6.18 16.64 8.47
CA LYS A 111 7.45 17.15 7.98
C LYS A 111 8.18 16.04 7.24
N ALA A 112 7.58 15.60 6.14
CA ALA A 112 8.14 14.57 5.28
C ALA A 112 9.55 14.96 4.81
N ASN A 113 10.47 13.99 4.89
CA ASN A 113 11.84 14.13 4.44
C ASN A 113 12.24 12.91 3.61
N GLY A 114 11.79 12.89 2.36
CA GLY A 114 12.09 11.82 1.40
C GLY A 114 13.03 12.29 0.30
N THR A 115 13.14 11.50 -0.77
CA THR A 115 14.00 11.77 -1.94
C THR A 115 13.20 12.12 -3.20
N GLY A 116 11.87 12.06 -3.13
CA GLY A 116 10.95 12.08 -4.26
C GLY A 116 10.89 13.40 -5.03
N ALA A 117 10.14 13.37 -6.13
CA ALA A 117 9.99 14.46 -7.09
C ALA A 117 9.23 15.67 -6.54
N TYR A 118 8.49 15.51 -5.45
CA TYR A 118 7.78 16.57 -4.76
C TYR A 118 8.13 16.60 -3.26
N LYS A 119 8.00 17.79 -2.66
CA LYS A 119 8.12 18.05 -1.23
C LYS A 119 6.75 18.43 -0.67
N LEU A 120 6.44 18.00 0.55
CA LEU A 120 5.24 18.44 1.25
C LEU A 120 5.35 19.94 1.58
N VAL A 121 4.35 20.72 1.18
CA VAL A 121 4.21 22.12 1.59
C VAL A 121 3.29 22.21 2.81
N GLU A 122 2.09 21.63 2.69
CA GLU A 122 1.06 21.71 3.73
C GLU A 122 0.03 20.59 3.55
N TRP A 123 -0.46 20.05 4.65
CA TRP A 123 -1.69 19.26 4.69
C TRP A 123 -2.76 20.02 5.47
N LYS A 124 -3.78 20.48 4.76
CA LYS A 124 -5.00 21.05 5.33
C LYS A 124 -6.00 19.93 5.59
N LYS A 125 -6.01 19.45 6.84
CA LYS A 125 -6.90 18.37 7.29
C LYS A 125 -8.35 18.65 6.89
N GLY A 126 -9.00 17.67 6.28
CA GLY A 126 -10.36 17.76 5.74
C GLY A 126 -10.54 18.55 4.43
N ASP A 127 -9.47 19.09 3.82
CA ASP A 127 -9.56 19.88 2.58
C ASP A 127 -8.58 19.43 1.48
N SER A 128 -7.27 19.56 1.72
CA SER A 128 -6.28 19.34 0.66
C SER A 128 -4.86 19.03 1.17
N ILE A 129 -4.05 18.42 0.31
CA ILE A 129 -2.60 18.33 0.49
C ILE A 129 -1.93 19.07 -0.66
N ILE A 130 -0.93 19.90 -0.34
CA ILE A 130 -0.20 20.72 -1.28
C ILE A 130 1.26 20.25 -1.27
N TYR A 131 1.77 19.96 -2.46
CA TYR A 131 3.17 19.63 -2.69
C TYR A 131 3.79 20.62 -3.67
N GLU A 132 5.10 20.83 -3.56
CA GLU A 132 5.90 21.57 -4.52
C GLU A 132 6.98 20.70 -5.16
N ALA A 133 7.31 20.95 -6.42
CA ALA A 133 8.34 20.22 -7.13
C ALA A 133 9.70 20.35 -6.41
N ASN A 134 10.39 19.23 -6.22
CA ASN A 134 11.73 19.18 -5.65
C ASN A 134 12.75 19.64 -6.72
N PRO A 135 13.36 20.83 -6.60
CA PRO A 135 14.28 21.34 -7.62
C PRO A 135 15.58 20.52 -7.71
N ASP A 136 15.92 19.81 -6.63
CA ASP A 136 17.11 18.97 -6.48
C ASP A 136 16.82 17.48 -6.73
N TYR A 137 15.64 17.16 -7.28
CA TYR A 137 15.29 15.78 -7.58
C TYR A 137 16.31 15.15 -8.53
N TRP A 138 16.76 13.95 -8.17
CA TRP A 138 17.82 13.22 -8.86
C TRP A 138 17.36 12.64 -10.21
N GLY A 139 16.06 12.35 -10.34
CA GLY A 139 15.44 11.75 -11.51
C GLY A 139 14.87 12.78 -12.49
N THR A 140 13.82 12.38 -13.21
CA THR A 140 13.10 13.31 -14.10
C THR A 140 12.30 14.30 -13.26
N LYS A 141 12.65 15.58 -13.36
CA LYS A 141 11.95 16.66 -12.63
C LYS A 141 10.45 16.67 -12.95
N ALA A 142 9.66 16.93 -11.92
CA ALA A 142 8.23 17.15 -12.03
C ALA A 142 7.92 18.20 -13.11
N LYS A 143 6.92 17.91 -13.95
CA LYS A 143 6.52 18.81 -15.05
C LYS A 143 5.71 20.01 -14.58
N VAL A 144 4.97 19.86 -13.48
CA VAL A 144 4.22 20.94 -12.84
C VAL A 144 4.90 21.36 -11.54
N LYS A 145 4.77 22.65 -11.19
CA LYS A 145 5.40 23.20 -9.98
C LYS A 145 4.68 22.76 -8.71
N ASN A 146 3.36 22.71 -8.72
CA ASN A 146 2.55 22.35 -7.57
C ASN A 146 1.65 21.16 -7.90
N LEU A 147 1.61 20.19 -7.00
CA LEU A 147 0.66 19.10 -7.03
C LEU A 147 -0.31 19.30 -5.87
N VAL A 148 -1.61 19.23 -6.12
CA VAL A 148 -2.63 19.36 -5.08
C VAL A 148 -3.51 18.13 -5.07
N PHE A 149 -3.62 17.48 -3.92
CA PHE A 149 -4.57 16.40 -3.70
C PHE A 149 -5.79 16.95 -2.99
N LYS A 150 -6.96 16.57 -3.49
CA LYS A 150 -8.27 16.75 -2.88
C LYS A 150 -8.98 15.40 -2.78
N TRP A 151 -10.10 15.34 -2.09
CA TRP A 151 -10.86 14.11 -1.97
C TRP A 151 -12.36 14.36 -1.85
N SER A 152 -13.11 13.33 -2.25
CA SER A 152 -14.54 13.21 -2.00
C SER A 152 -14.88 11.72 -2.07
N ASP A 153 -15.65 11.22 -1.11
CA ASP A 153 -16.15 9.83 -1.12
C ASP A 153 -17.21 9.60 -2.20
N GLN A 154 -17.96 10.65 -2.56
CA GLN A 154 -18.97 10.64 -3.62
C GLN A 154 -18.33 10.78 -5.01
N SER A 155 -18.48 9.76 -5.87
CA SER A 155 -18.04 9.77 -7.27
C SER A 155 -18.69 10.89 -8.09
N ALA A 156 -19.98 11.15 -7.87
CA ALA A 156 -20.72 12.23 -8.53
C ALA A 156 -20.11 13.61 -8.22
N GLN A 157 -19.67 13.84 -6.98
CA GLN A 157 -18.98 15.09 -6.61
C GLN A 157 -17.61 15.18 -7.29
N ARG A 158 -16.83 14.08 -7.35
CA ARG A 158 -15.55 14.07 -8.08
C ARG A 158 -15.77 14.43 -9.56
N PHE A 159 -16.78 13.84 -10.20
CA PHE A 159 -17.12 14.16 -11.58
C PHE A 159 -17.55 15.63 -11.75
N LEU A 160 -18.36 16.18 -10.84
CA LEU A 160 -18.74 17.60 -10.86
C LEU A 160 -17.53 18.53 -10.78
N GLU A 161 -16.56 18.22 -9.91
CA GLU A 161 -15.32 19.00 -9.76
C GLU A 161 -14.44 18.92 -11.00
N LEU A 162 -14.40 17.77 -11.68
CA LEU A 162 -13.69 17.61 -12.96
C LEU A 162 -14.36 18.44 -14.06
N ASN A 163 -15.69 18.34 -14.17
CA ASN A 163 -16.48 18.99 -15.20
C ASN A 163 -16.51 20.52 -15.06
N SER A 164 -16.54 21.03 -13.82
CA SER A 164 -16.39 22.47 -13.54
C SER A 164 -14.97 23.00 -13.77
N GLY A 165 -14.00 22.09 -13.87
CA GLY A 165 -12.60 22.40 -14.06
C GLY A 165 -11.83 22.73 -12.78
N THR A 166 -12.46 22.58 -11.60
CA THR A 166 -11.81 22.74 -10.29
C THR A 166 -10.66 21.75 -10.08
N VAL A 167 -10.77 20.55 -10.65
CA VAL A 167 -9.71 19.52 -10.64
C VAL A 167 -9.34 19.14 -12.07
N ASP A 168 -8.13 18.61 -12.25
CA ASP A 168 -7.60 18.20 -13.57
C ASP A 168 -7.68 16.69 -13.78
N GLY A 169 -7.82 15.91 -12.71
CA GLY A 169 -8.10 14.49 -12.79
C GLY A 169 -8.76 13.92 -11.54
N ILE A 170 -9.46 12.81 -11.71
CA ILE A 170 -10.18 12.10 -10.65
C ILE A 170 -9.88 10.60 -10.67
N ASP A 171 -9.92 10.00 -9.49
CA ASP A 171 -9.93 8.54 -9.32
C ASP A 171 -11.36 7.98 -9.32
N ASN A 172 -11.50 6.74 -9.77
CA ASN A 172 -12.70 5.93 -9.65
C ASN A 172 -14.00 6.67 -10.05
N PRO A 173 -14.17 7.09 -11.31
CA PRO A 173 -15.47 7.61 -11.78
C PRO A 173 -16.58 6.59 -11.52
N ALA A 174 -17.83 7.05 -11.43
CA ALA A 174 -18.96 6.13 -11.27
C ALA A 174 -19.04 5.20 -12.50
N PRO A 175 -19.31 3.89 -12.34
CA PRO A 175 -19.43 2.97 -13.47
C PRO A 175 -20.35 3.45 -14.59
N GLU A 176 -21.49 4.06 -14.22
CA GLU A 176 -22.48 4.62 -15.14
C GLU A 176 -22.00 5.86 -15.92
N ASP A 177 -20.98 6.57 -15.43
CA ASP A 177 -20.45 7.79 -16.06
C ASP A 177 -19.32 7.51 -17.06
N ILE A 178 -18.68 6.33 -17.00
CA ILE A 178 -17.45 6.02 -17.76
C ILE A 178 -17.67 6.15 -19.28
N GLU A 179 -18.76 5.61 -19.82
CA GLU A 179 -19.02 5.66 -21.27
C GLU A 179 -19.34 7.09 -21.74
N THR A 180 -20.01 7.88 -20.91
CA THR A 180 -20.23 9.31 -21.17
C THR A 180 -18.90 10.06 -21.20
N LEU A 181 -18.01 9.79 -20.25
CA LEU A 181 -16.68 10.39 -20.17
C LEU A 181 -15.78 9.99 -21.36
N LYS A 182 -15.86 8.73 -21.82
CA LYS A 182 -15.17 8.27 -23.04
C LYS A 182 -15.65 8.98 -24.30
N GLY A 183 -16.92 9.38 -24.34
CA GLY A 183 -17.54 10.10 -25.45
C GLY A 183 -17.27 11.61 -25.48
N ASP A 184 -16.79 12.20 -24.38
CA ASP A 184 -16.54 13.64 -24.27
C ASP A 184 -15.06 13.99 -24.56
N SER A 185 -14.84 14.79 -25.61
CA SER A 185 -13.50 15.22 -26.03
C SER A 185 -12.76 16.11 -25.02
N ASN A 186 -13.43 16.61 -23.98
CA ASN A 186 -12.79 17.36 -22.89
C ASN A 186 -12.02 16.46 -21.91
N PHE A 187 -12.26 15.15 -21.94
CA PHE A 187 -11.66 14.19 -21.01
C PHE A 187 -10.94 13.06 -21.73
N THR A 188 -9.98 12.48 -21.03
CA THR A 188 -9.36 11.21 -21.39
C THR A 188 -9.58 10.24 -20.25
N VAL A 189 -10.19 9.09 -20.56
CA VAL A 189 -10.40 7.99 -19.62
C VAL A 189 -9.26 6.98 -19.79
N TYR A 190 -8.60 6.64 -18.68
CA TYR A 190 -7.57 5.61 -18.61
C TYR A 190 -8.14 4.44 -17.83
N ASP A 191 -8.50 3.38 -18.54
CA ASP A 191 -8.99 2.14 -17.92
C ASP A 191 -7.88 1.55 -17.03
N ARG A 192 -8.23 1.22 -15.78
CA ARG A 192 -7.33 0.59 -14.82
C ARG A 192 -7.51 -0.93 -14.89
N THR A 193 -6.43 -1.59 -15.25
CA THR A 193 -6.33 -3.05 -15.25
C THR A 193 -6.66 -3.64 -13.87
N ALA A 194 -7.55 -4.63 -13.83
CA ALA A 194 -8.05 -5.23 -12.60
C ALA A 194 -7.07 -6.23 -11.96
N LEU A 195 -6.09 -5.72 -11.21
CA LEU A 195 -5.25 -6.57 -10.34
C LEU A 195 -5.87 -6.70 -8.95
N ASN A 196 -7.10 -7.20 -8.89
CA ASN A 196 -7.86 -7.28 -7.65
C ASN A 196 -8.84 -8.46 -7.68
N ILE A 197 -9.46 -8.76 -6.54
CA ILE A 197 -10.48 -9.80 -6.42
C ILE A 197 -11.55 -9.33 -5.44
N PHE A 198 -12.82 -9.46 -5.81
CA PHE A 198 -13.94 -9.47 -4.88
C PHE A 198 -14.38 -10.90 -4.61
N TYR A 199 -14.63 -11.18 -3.34
CA TYR A 199 -15.06 -12.48 -2.89
C TYR A 199 -16.09 -12.44 -1.76
N VAL A 200 -16.85 -13.52 -1.69
CA VAL A 200 -17.70 -13.82 -0.54
C VAL A 200 -16.93 -14.80 0.34
N GLY A 201 -16.55 -14.38 1.55
CA GLY A 201 -15.71 -15.16 2.45
C GLY A 201 -16.51 -15.98 3.46
N PHE A 202 -15.94 -17.12 3.85
CA PHE A 202 -16.46 -17.97 4.93
C PHE A 202 -15.39 -18.17 5.99
N ASN A 203 -15.78 -18.11 7.27
CA ASN A 203 -14.95 -18.69 8.31
C ASN A 203 -15.29 -20.17 8.51
N VAL A 204 -14.38 -21.06 8.10
CA VAL A 204 -14.61 -22.51 8.10
C VAL A 204 -14.59 -23.14 9.50
N ASN A 205 -14.36 -22.36 10.56
CA ASN A 205 -14.48 -22.83 11.94
C ASN A 205 -15.88 -22.55 12.54
N LEU A 206 -16.68 -21.72 11.88
CA LEU A 206 -17.97 -21.25 12.41
C LEU A 206 -19.12 -21.91 11.65
N LYS A 207 -20.11 -22.40 12.41
CA LYS A 207 -21.34 -22.96 11.83
C LYS A 207 -22.13 -21.88 11.07
N PRO A 208 -22.81 -22.23 9.96
CA PRO A 208 -22.89 -23.55 9.33
C PRO A 208 -21.76 -23.83 8.31
N PHE A 209 -20.77 -22.94 8.22
CA PHE A 209 -19.70 -22.99 7.23
C PHE A 209 -18.53 -23.88 7.63
N ASP A 210 -18.57 -24.52 8.79
CA ASP A 210 -17.71 -25.66 9.14
C ASP A 210 -17.99 -26.89 8.25
N ASN A 211 -19.16 -26.94 7.61
CA ASN A 211 -19.51 -27.96 6.63
C ASN A 211 -19.14 -27.54 5.19
N GLU A 212 -18.20 -28.25 4.58
CA GLU A 212 -17.75 -28.00 3.20
C GLU A 212 -18.87 -28.11 2.16
N LYS A 213 -19.85 -29.01 2.36
CA LYS A 213 -20.98 -29.15 1.44
C LYS A 213 -21.90 -27.95 1.46
N VAL A 214 -22.02 -27.26 2.59
CA VAL A 214 -22.76 -26.00 2.70
C VAL A 214 -22.04 -24.90 1.90
N ARG A 215 -20.71 -24.79 2.02
CA ARG A 215 -19.92 -23.81 1.24
C ARG A 215 -20.00 -24.07 -0.27
N GLN A 216 -19.86 -25.32 -0.70
CA GLN A 216 -20.02 -25.72 -2.11
C GLN A 216 -21.44 -25.45 -2.64
N ALA A 217 -22.47 -25.56 -1.80
CA ALA A 217 -23.83 -25.20 -2.18
C ALA A 217 -23.99 -23.68 -2.36
N PHE A 218 -23.46 -22.88 -1.43
CA PHE A 218 -23.47 -21.41 -1.56
C PHE A 218 -22.71 -20.94 -2.80
N ALA A 219 -21.59 -21.60 -3.15
CA ALA A 219 -20.83 -21.30 -4.37
C ALA A 219 -21.62 -21.51 -5.68
N GLN A 220 -22.63 -22.38 -5.67
CA GLN A 220 -23.54 -22.62 -6.80
C GLN A 220 -24.85 -21.82 -6.68
N ALA A 221 -25.17 -21.30 -5.49
CA ALA A 221 -26.37 -20.51 -5.25
C ALA A 221 -26.24 -19.06 -5.69
N ILE A 222 -25.02 -18.57 -5.88
CA ILE A 222 -24.75 -17.17 -6.24
C ILE A 222 -24.51 -17.05 -7.74
N ASP A 223 -25.37 -16.30 -8.43
CA ASP A 223 -25.22 -15.88 -9.81
C ASP A 223 -24.21 -14.71 -9.88
N ARG A 224 -22.94 -15.09 -10.07
CA ARG A 224 -21.81 -14.15 -10.13
C ARG A 224 -21.79 -13.35 -11.43
N GLN A 225 -22.31 -13.91 -12.52
CA GLN A 225 -22.38 -13.22 -13.80
C GLN A 225 -23.36 -12.06 -13.72
N ARG A 226 -24.55 -12.29 -13.13
CA ARG A 226 -25.53 -11.23 -12.89
C ARG A 226 -24.97 -10.10 -12.02
N ILE A 227 -24.19 -10.43 -10.99
CA ILE A 227 -23.52 -9.41 -10.15
C ILE A 227 -22.55 -8.56 -10.98
N VAL A 228 -21.73 -9.17 -11.83
CA VAL A 228 -20.80 -8.41 -12.69
C VAL A 228 -21.54 -7.57 -13.72
N ASP A 229 -22.54 -8.13 -14.38
CA ASP A 229 -23.28 -7.44 -15.44
C ASP A 229 -24.08 -6.22 -14.93
N GLU A 230 -24.61 -6.28 -13.70
CA GLU A 230 -25.47 -5.24 -13.14
C GLU A 230 -24.71 -4.15 -12.36
N TYR A 231 -23.60 -4.50 -11.70
CA TYR A 231 -22.97 -3.62 -10.70
C TYR A 231 -21.54 -3.19 -11.04
N TYR A 232 -20.93 -3.70 -12.11
CA TYR A 232 -19.54 -3.41 -12.46
C TYR A 232 -19.41 -2.65 -13.78
N PRO A 233 -18.38 -1.78 -13.91
CA PRO A 233 -18.09 -1.11 -15.17
C PRO A 233 -17.53 -2.09 -16.21
N ALA A 234 -17.59 -1.66 -17.47
CA ALA A 234 -16.89 -2.33 -18.57
C ALA A 234 -15.39 -2.53 -18.23
N GLY A 235 -14.83 -3.67 -18.64
CA GLY A 235 -13.48 -4.09 -18.28
C GLY A 235 -13.40 -4.97 -17.02
N SER A 236 -14.51 -5.12 -16.29
CA SER A 236 -14.62 -6.08 -15.19
C SER A 236 -14.89 -7.50 -15.72
N THR A 237 -14.46 -8.52 -14.99
CA THR A 237 -14.66 -9.93 -15.37
C THR A 237 -15.13 -10.78 -14.20
N VAL A 238 -15.92 -11.83 -14.49
CA VAL A 238 -16.27 -12.85 -13.49
C VAL A 238 -15.03 -13.67 -13.16
N ALA A 239 -14.65 -13.68 -11.88
CA ALA A 239 -13.45 -14.36 -11.42
C ALA A 239 -13.62 -15.89 -11.51
N GLN A 240 -12.69 -16.56 -12.18
CA GLN A 240 -12.63 -18.03 -12.23
C GLN A 240 -11.62 -18.62 -11.25
N ASN A 241 -10.63 -17.81 -10.87
CA ASN A 241 -9.57 -18.10 -9.91
C ASN A 241 -9.55 -17.01 -8.85
N PHE A 242 -8.84 -17.25 -7.74
CA PHE A 242 -8.62 -16.20 -6.71
C PHE A 242 -7.76 -15.05 -7.26
N VAL A 243 -6.73 -15.41 -8.04
CA VAL A 243 -5.85 -14.44 -8.72
C VAL A 243 -6.40 -14.07 -10.10
N PRO A 244 -6.20 -12.82 -10.57
CA PRO A 244 -6.46 -12.41 -11.95
C PRO A 244 -5.60 -13.15 -12.98
N ASP A 245 -6.04 -13.19 -14.24
CA ASP A 245 -5.35 -13.88 -15.35
C ASP A 245 -4.01 -13.27 -15.77
N LEU A 246 -3.72 -12.06 -15.28
CA LEU A 246 -2.45 -11.36 -15.46
C LEU A 246 -1.33 -11.92 -14.57
N PHE A 247 -1.67 -12.73 -13.56
CA PHE A 247 -0.69 -13.36 -12.69
C PHE A 247 -0.22 -14.69 -13.29
N ASN A 248 0.94 -14.64 -13.95
CA ASN A 248 1.61 -15.80 -14.53
C ASN A 248 3.07 -15.84 -14.06
N PRO A 249 3.45 -16.75 -13.13
CA PRO A 249 2.68 -17.91 -12.67
C PRO A 249 1.64 -17.58 -11.60
N GLY A 250 0.53 -18.33 -11.56
CA GLY A 250 -0.53 -18.20 -10.56
C GLY A 250 -1.91 -18.62 -11.07
N PHE A 251 -2.35 -17.95 -12.14
CA PHE A 251 -3.67 -18.18 -12.71
C PHE A 251 -3.75 -19.52 -13.45
N SER A 252 -4.79 -20.31 -13.17
CA SER A 252 -5.01 -21.59 -13.84
C SER A 252 -6.07 -21.47 -14.94
N LYS A 253 -5.62 -21.54 -16.19
CA LYS A 253 -6.48 -21.37 -17.39
C LYS A 253 -7.55 -22.45 -17.53
N ASP A 254 -7.24 -23.68 -17.11
CA ASP A 254 -8.12 -24.84 -17.29
C ASP A 254 -9.09 -25.05 -16.11
N ILE A 255 -8.92 -24.30 -15.02
CA ILE A 255 -9.77 -24.40 -13.83
C ILE A 255 -10.85 -23.33 -13.91
N LYS A 256 -12.10 -23.80 -14.05
CA LYS A 256 -13.30 -22.97 -13.96
C LYS A 256 -13.93 -23.11 -12.59
N TRP A 257 -14.50 -22.04 -12.05
CA TRP A 257 -15.26 -22.10 -10.81
C TRP A 257 -16.60 -22.81 -11.01
N TYR A 258 -17.43 -22.90 -9.97
CA TYR A 258 -18.78 -23.43 -10.06
C TYR A 258 -19.70 -22.57 -10.94
N ASP A 259 -20.53 -23.23 -11.74
CA ASP A 259 -21.64 -22.60 -12.44
C ASP A 259 -22.80 -22.32 -11.48
N TYR A 260 -23.58 -21.29 -11.77
CA TYR A 260 -24.79 -20.99 -11.03
C TYR A 260 -25.87 -22.05 -11.28
N ASN A 261 -26.36 -22.68 -10.20
CA ASN A 261 -27.43 -23.65 -10.23
C ASN A 261 -28.16 -23.71 -8.88
N LYS A 262 -29.22 -22.90 -8.75
CA LYS A 262 -30.00 -22.78 -7.51
C LYS A 262 -30.68 -24.08 -7.06
N ASP A 263 -31.13 -24.92 -8.00
CA ASP A 263 -31.82 -26.18 -7.68
C ASP A 263 -30.83 -27.20 -7.11
N THR A 264 -29.64 -27.29 -7.70
CA THR A 264 -28.54 -28.13 -7.19
C THR A 264 -28.07 -27.63 -5.83
N ALA A 265 -27.88 -26.32 -5.68
CA ALA A 265 -27.49 -25.72 -4.40
C ALA A 265 -28.50 -26.04 -3.29
N LYS A 266 -29.80 -25.84 -3.55
CA LYS A 266 -30.85 -26.19 -2.58
C LYS A 266 -30.82 -27.67 -2.21
N LYS A 267 -30.69 -28.55 -3.21
CA LYS A 267 -30.60 -30.00 -2.97
C LYS A 267 -29.39 -30.37 -2.11
N MET A 268 -28.24 -29.76 -2.36
CA MET A 268 -27.03 -29.96 -1.56
C MET A 268 -27.20 -29.50 -0.11
N LEU A 269 -27.90 -28.39 0.12
CA LEU A 269 -28.22 -27.93 1.48
C LEU A 269 -29.15 -28.90 2.21
N GLU A 270 -30.18 -29.43 1.53
CA GLU A 270 -31.07 -30.46 2.08
C GLU A 270 -30.30 -31.73 2.46
N ASP A 271 -29.42 -32.21 1.57
CA ASP A 271 -28.59 -33.41 1.81
C ASP A 271 -27.57 -33.18 2.95
N ALA A 272 -27.06 -31.96 3.08
CA ALA A 272 -26.21 -31.53 4.18
C ALA A 272 -26.98 -31.31 5.50
N LYS A 273 -28.31 -31.50 5.52
CA LYS A 273 -29.20 -31.25 6.66
C LYS A 273 -29.09 -29.81 7.18
N PHE A 274 -28.94 -28.86 6.26
CA PHE A 274 -28.90 -27.44 6.57
C PHE A 274 -30.22 -26.99 7.23
N ASP A 275 -30.13 -26.21 8.31
CA ASP A 275 -31.30 -25.63 8.95
C ASP A 275 -31.76 -24.37 8.20
N PHE A 276 -32.80 -24.49 7.38
CA PHE A 276 -33.40 -23.37 6.65
C PHE A 276 -34.18 -22.37 7.55
N ASN A 277 -34.38 -22.69 8.83
CA ASN A 277 -35.00 -21.75 9.77
C ASN A 277 -33.99 -20.77 10.35
N GLN A 278 -32.70 -21.10 10.34
CA GLN A 278 -31.64 -20.22 10.85
C GLN A 278 -31.54 -18.95 10.01
N GLU A 279 -31.20 -17.84 10.67
CA GLU A 279 -30.84 -16.59 10.01
C GLU A 279 -29.32 -16.44 10.04
N ILE A 280 -28.70 -16.31 8.87
CA ILE A 280 -27.25 -16.14 8.72
C ILE A 280 -26.96 -14.65 8.54
N THR A 281 -25.97 -14.13 9.26
CA THR A 281 -25.53 -12.75 9.08
C THR A 281 -24.52 -12.67 7.94
N LEU A 282 -24.75 -11.76 6.99
CA LEU A 282 -23.77 -11.35 5.97
C LEU A 282 -23.19 -10.00 6.38
N ALA A 283 -21.93 -10.00 6.82
CA ALA A 283 -21.22 -8.79 7.20
C ALA A 283 -20.57 -8.10 5.98
N PHE A 284 -20.61 -6.77 5.93
CA PHE A 284 -19.91 -6.00 4.92
C PHE A 284 -19.59 -4.59 5.44
N ARG A 285 -18.67 -3.91 4.77
CA ARG A 285 -18.43 -2.47 4.96
C ARG A 285 -18.85 -1.71 3.71
N ASN A 286 -19.50 -0.57 3.90
CA ASN A 286 -19.99 0.23 2.77
C ASN A 286 -18.93 1.23 2.28
N VAL A 287 -17.80 0.69 1.78
CA VAL A 287 -16.69 1.50 1.27
C VAL A 287 -16.35 1.09 -0.15
N VAL A 288 -16.42 2.05 -1.08
CA VAL A 288 -16.16 1.84 -2.51
C VAL A 288 -14.71 1.41 -2.72
N ARG A 289 -14.53 0.32 -3.48
CA ARG A 289 -13.23 -0.21 -3.90
C ARG A 289 -13.31 -0.66 -5.35
N GLY A 290 -12.18 -0.67 -6.06
CA GLY A 290 -12.13 -1.14 -7.44
C GLY A 290 -12.65 -2.58 -7.61
N TYR A 291 -12.41 -3.44 -6.60
CA TYR A 291 -12.96 -4.79 -6.59
C TYR A 291 -14.46 -4.85 -6.26
N LEU A 292 -15.05 -3.88 -5.55
CA LEU A 292 -16.47 -3.89 -5.13
C LEU A 292 -17.03 -2.45 -5.14
N PRO A 293 -17.56 -1.98 -6.28
CA PRO A 293 -17.95 -0.58 -6.45
C PRO A 293 -19.28 -0.19 -5.79
N SER A 294 -20.19 -1.16 -5.57
CA SER A 294 -21.50 -0.94 -4.92
C SER A 294 -21.76 -1.98 -3.81
N PRO A 295 -21.09 -1.89 -2.64
CA PRO A 295 -21.12 -2.95 -1.63
C PRO A 295 -22.53 -3.27 -1.09
N ASP A 296 -23.33 -2.24 -0.83
CA ASP A 296 -24.70 -2.33 -0.30
C ASP A 296 -25.64 -3.04 -1.29
N LYS A 297 -25.60 -2.65 -2.57
CA LYS A 297 -26.43 -3.25 -3.63
C LYS A 297 -26.04 -4.70 -3.88
N VAL A 298 -24.74 -5.01 -3.94
CA VAL A 298 -24.26 -6.39 -4.10
C VAL A 298 -24.62 -7.26 -2.89
N ALA A 299 -24.60 -6.72 -1.67
CA ALA A 299 -25.06 -7.44 -0.49
C ALA A 299 -26.57 -7.77 -0.55
N GLN A 300 -27.40 -6.82 -1.00
CA GLN A 300 -28.83 -7.04 -1.23
C GLN A 300 -29.10 -8.07 -2.33
N GLU A 301 -28.33 -8.04 -3.42
CA GLU A 301 -28.41 -9.01 -4.51
C GLU A 301 -28.09 -10.43 -4.03
N ILE A 302 -27.01 -10.62 -3.27
CA ILE A 302 -26.66 -11.91 -2.68
C ILE A 302 -27.73 -12.38 -1.68
N GLN A 303 -28.27 -11.47 -0.85
CA GLN A 303 -29.39 -11.78 0.03
C GLN A 303 -30.62 -12.26 -0.75
N GLY A 304 -30.97 -11.59 -1.86
CA GLY A 304 -32.07 -11.95 -2.74
C GLY A 304 -31.90 -13.33 -3.38
N GLN A 305 -30.71 -13.59 -3.96
CA GLN A 305 -30.37 -14.88 -4.57
C GLN A 305 -30.48 -16.04 -3.56
N LEU A 306 -29.94 -15.86 -2.35
CA LEU A 306 -30.00 -16.89 -1.30
C LEU A 306 -31.43 -17.09 -0.75
N ALA A 307 -32.26 -16.04 -0.74
CA ALA A 307 -33.67 -16.16 -0.38
C ALA A 307 -34.47 -17.03 -1.38
N GLU A 308 -34.12 -17.05 -2.67
CA GLU A 308 -34.77 -17.91 -3.67
C GLU A 308 -34.67 -19.41 -3.35
N ILE A 309 -33.61 -19.82 -2.65
CA ILE A 309 -33.41 -21.21 -2.19
C ILE A 309 -33.83 -21.44 -0.74
N GLY A 310 -34.43 -20.43 -0.10
CA GLY A 310 -34.96 -20.50 1.27
C GLY A 310 -33.95 -20.19 2.37
N VAL A 311 -32.74 -19.72 2.04
CA VAL A 311 -31.74 -19.28 3.02
C VAL A 311 -32.06 -17.86 3.48
N LYS A 312 -32.16 -17.65 4.80
CA LYS A 312 -32.45 -16.33 5.37
C LYS A 312 -31.14 -15.61 5.69
N ILE A 313 -30.90 -14.47 5.04
CA ILE A 313 -29.74 -13.62 5.28
C ILE A 313 -30.16 -12.33 5.98
N LYS A 314 -29.43 -11.96 7.03
CA LYS A 314 -29.48 -10.64 7.65
C LYS A 314 -28.24 -9.84 7.26
N LEU A 315 -28.42 -8.69 6.64
CA LEU A 315 -27.30 -7.79 6.31
C LEU A 315 -26.80 -7.09 7.58
N LYS A 316 -25.49 -7.07 7.77
CA LYS A 316 -24.79 -6.37 8.86
C LYS A 316 -23.74 -5.45 8.24
N GLU A 317 -24.13 -4.20 8.02
CA GLU A 317 -23.17 -3.15 7.69
C GLU A 317 -22.33 -2.83 8.93
N MET A 318 -21.02 -2.72 8.75
CA MET A 318 -20.05 -2.46 9.80
C MET A 318 -19.17 -1.25 9.45
N GLU A 319 -18.72 -0.56 10.49
CA GLU A 319 -17.65 0.43 10.37
C GLU A 319 -16.38 -0.26 9.82
N SER A 320 -15.66 0.42 8.92
CA SER A 320 -14.60 -0.18 8.11
C SER A 320 -13.44 -0.76 8.93
N ALA A 321 -12.91 -0.02 9.90
CA ALA A 321 -11.78 -0.51 10.71
C ALA A 321 -12.21 -1.71 11.56
N THR A 322 -13.36 -1.61 12.21
CA THR A 322 -13.96 -2.71 12.99
C THR A 322 -14.20 -3.95 12.13
N PHE A 323 -14.68 -3.77 10.90
CA PHE A 323 -14.91 -4.87 9.96
C PHE A 323 -13.61 -5.58 9.60
N ILE A 324 -12.53 -4.84 9.29
CA ILE A 324 -11.23 -5.42 8.95
C ILE A 324 -10.64 -6.16 10.17
N ASP A 325 -10.68 -5.56 11.35
CA ASP A 325 -10.18 -6.20 12.59
C ASP A 325 -10.94 -7.50 12.91
N ASP A 326 -12.27 -7.48 12.82
CA ASP A 326 -13.11 -8.63 13.13
C ASP A 326 -12.98 -9.74 12.07
N THR A 327 -12.86 -9.39 10.79
CA THR A 327 -12.61 -10.37 9.72
C THR A 327 -11.23 -10.98 9.86
N SER A 328 -10.15 -10.19 9.98
CA SER A 328 -8.78 -10.69 10.18
C SER A 328 -8.62 -11.56 11.43
N ALA A 329 -9.37 -11.25 12.51
CA ALA A 329 -9.42 -12.06 13.72
C ALA A 329 -10.28 -13.34 13.60
N GLY A 330 -10.98 -13.53 12.48
CA GLY A 330 -11.84 -14.68 12.23
C GLY A 330 -13.13 -14.67 13.06
N LYS A 331 -13.74 -13.50 13.29
CA LYS A 331 -15.00 -13.38 14.04
C LYS A 331 -16.24 -13.42 13.16
N GLU A 332 -16.13 -13.01 11.90
CA GLU A 332 -17.26 -12.97 10.97
C GLU A 332 -17.40 -14.31 10.21
N PRO A 333 -18.56 -15.01 10.30
CA PRO A 333 -18.74 -16.30 9.64
C PRO A 333 -18.96 -16.20 8.12
N PHE A 334 -19.58 -15.12 7.66
CA PHE A 334 -19.96 -14.89 6.26
C PHE A 334 -19.92 -13.40 5.96
N TYR A 335 -19.14 -13.01 4.96
CA TYR A 335 -18.85 -11.60 4.72
C TYR A 335 -18.45 -11.28 3.28
N LEU A 336 -18.53 -10.00 2.90
CA LEU A 336 -18.06 -9.46 1.63
C LEU A 336 -16.72 -8.75 1.82
N LEU A 337 -15.68 -9.19 1.09
CA LEU A 337 -14.39 -8.53 1.12
C LEU A 337 -13.66 -8.73 -0.21
N GLY A 338 -12.52 -8.07 -0.37
CA GLY A 338 -11.70 -8.19 -1.55
C GLY A 338 -10.26 -7.82 -1.27
N TRP A 339 -9.44 -7.95 -2.29
CA TRP A 339 -8.01 -7.65 -2.24
C TRP A 339 -7.60 -6.89 -3.49
N GLY A 340 -6.76 -5.86 -3.34
CA GLY A 340 -6.03 -5.24 -4.44
C GLY A 340 -4.58 -5.70 -4.37
N ALA A 341 -3.95 -5.98 -5.51
CA ALA A 341 -2.57 -6.39 -5.54
C ALA A 341 -1.66 -5.27 -5.01
N ASP A 342 -0.80 -5.58 -4.03
CA ASP A 342 0.23 -4.63 -3.58
C ASP A 342 1.49 -4.74 -4.45
N TYR A 343 1.79 -5.96 -4.90
CA TYR A 343 2.87 -6.26 -5.82
C TYR A 343 2.46 -7.38 -6.80
N PRO A 344 3.02 -7.39 -8.02
CA PRO A 344 2.54 -8.24 -9.12
C PRO A 344 3.13 -9.66 -9.10
N ASP A 345 3.04 -10.35 -7.96
CA ASP A 345 3.37 -11.77 -7.87
C ASP A 345 2.29 -12.50 -7.07
N SER A 346 2.02 -13.76 -7.45
CA SER A 346 0.93 -14.56 -6.88
C SER A 346 1.08 -14.83 -5.39
N THR A 347 2.28 -14.68 -4.83
CA THR A 347 2.48 -14.70 -3.37
C THR A 347 1.70 -13.60 -2.64
N ASN A 348 1.47 -12.43 -3.26
CA ASN A 348 0.66 -11.36 -2.67
C ASN A 348 -0.79 -11.78 -2.42
N PHE A 349 -1.29 -12.73 -3.23
CA PHE A 349 -2.63 -13.26 -3.08
C PHE A 349 -2.62 -14.53 -2.23
N TYR A 350 -1.86 -15.55 -2.62
CA TYR A 350 -1.98 -16.87 -2.00
C TYR A 350 -1.37 -16.94 -0.61
N ASP A 351 -0.19 -16.36 -0.39
CA ASP A 351 0.53 -16.51 0.87
C ASP A 351 -0.22 -15.80 2.00
N TYR A 352 -0.64 -14.55 1.76
CA TYR A 352 -1.38 -13.75 2.74
C TYR A 352 -2.74 -14.37 3.12
N HIS A 353 -3.48 -14.89 2.15
CA HIS A 353 -4.85 -15.36 2.38
C HIS A 353 -4.94 -16.81 2.84
N PHE A 354 -4.03 -17.68 2.38
CA PHE A 354 -4.17 -19.12 2.53
C PHE A 354 -2.94 -19.82 3.14
N ALA A 355 -1.86 -19.09 3.45
CA ALA A 355 -0.66 -19.64 4.09
C ALA A 355 -0.10 -18.82 5.27
N ASN A 356 -0.80 -17.76 5.70
CA ASN A 356 -0.42 -16.91 6.82
C ASN A 356 -1.20 -17.26 8.09
N ASP A 357 -0.52 -17.84 9.09
CA ASP A 357 -1.13 -18.25 10.36
C ASP A 357 -1.66 -17.07 11.21
N ASN A 358 -1.19 -15.84 10.95
CA ASN A 358 -1.69 -14.65 11.63
C ASN A 358 -3.01 -14.14 11.05
N ASN A 359 -3.35 -14.51 9.80
CA ASN A 359 -4.60 -14.15 9.18
C ASN A 359 -5.65 -15.27 9.39
N LYS A 360 -6.65 -15.00 10.24
CA LYS A 360 -7.70 -15.98 10.61
C LYS A 360 -8.99 -15.77 9.82
N GLN A 361 -8.94 -14.96 8.78
CA GLN A 361 -10.08 -14.54 8.00
C GLN A 361 -10.95 -15.69 7.46
N PHE A 362 -10.34 -16.77 7.00
CA PHE A 362 -11.06 -17.95 6.52
C PHE A 362 -11.16 -19.07 7.57
N GLY A 363 -10.73 -18.83 8.81
CA GLY A 363 -10.65 -19.83 9.86
C GLY A 363 -9.32 -20.59 9.85
N LYS A 364 -9.35 -21.90 10.13
CA LYS A 364 -8.13 -22.74 10.11
C LYS A 364 -7.61 -22.86 8.68
N LEU A 365 -6.28 -22.83 8.52
CA LEU A 365 -5.66 -23.10 7.23
C LEU A 365 -5.83 -24.56 6.81
N PHE A 366 -5.87 -24.80 5.50
CA PHE A 366 -5.93 -26.12 4.89
C PHE A 366 -4.51 -26.62 4.59
N PRO A 367 -3.98 -27.64 5.29
CA PRO A 367 -2.58 -28.04 5.15
C PRO A 367 -2.17 -28.41 3.70
N ASP A 368 -3.10 -29.00 2.94
CA ASP A 368 -2.93 -29.38 1.55
C ASP A 368 -2.94 -28.19 0.57
N ILE A 369 -3.46 -27.03 0.98
CA ILE A 369 -3.29 -25.75 0.27
C ILE A 369 -2.00 -25.05 0.72
N VAL A 370 -1.69 -25.05 2.02
CA VAL A 370 -0.53 -24.35 2.59
C VAL A 370 0.79 -24.88 2.03
N GLU A 371 0.96 -26.20 1.96
CA GLU A 371 2.20 -26.83 1.48
C GLU A 371 2.59 -26.40 0.05
N PRO A 372 1.72 -26.52 -0.97
CA PRO A 372 2.07 -26.07 -2.32
C PRO A 372 2.26 -24.56 -2.44
N ILE A 373 1.54 -23.73 -1.66
CA ILE A 373 1.76 -22.27 -1.65
C ILE A 373 3.17 -21.95 -1.16
N LYS A 374 3.54 -22.44 0.03
CA LYS A 374 4.86 -22.17 0.62
C LYS A 374 5.99 -22.65 -0.29
N LYS A 375 5.81 -23.80 -0.95
CA LYS A 375 6.78 -24.31 -1.92
C LYS A 375 6.86 -23.42 -3.17
N ALA A 376 5.73 -22.97 -3.72
CA ALA A 376 5.70 -22.11 -4.90
C ALA A 376 6.32 -20.73 -4.64
N GLY A 377 6.16 -20.19 -3.44
CA GLY A 377 6.78 -18.94 -3.01
C GLY A 377 8.31 -18.99 -2.95
N GLN A 378 8.92 -20.18 -2.89
CA GLN A 378 10.37 -20.36 -2.73
C GLN A 378 11.08 -20.89 -3.98
N LEU A 379 10.37 -21.08 -5.10
CA LEU A 379 10.95 -21.58 -6.34
C LEU A 379 11.20 -20.43 -7.32
N SER A 380 12.36 -20.41 -7.98
CA SER A 380 12.66 -19.44 -9.03
C SER A 380 12.11 -19.83 -10.41
N ASP A 381 11.81 -21.11 -10.64
CA ASP A 381 11.27 -21.61 -11.91
C ASP A 381 9.76 -21.37 -12.02
N ALA A 382 9.36 -20.49 -12.95
CA ALA A 382 7.95 -20.12 -13.13
C ALA A 382 7.04 -21.29 -13.52
N ALA A 383 7.53 -22.28 -14.27
CA ALA A 383 6.72 -23.43 -14.69
C ALA A 383 6.45 -24.38 -13.52
N GLU A 384 7.44 -24.61 -12.66
CA GLU A 384 7.26 -25.39 -11.43
C GLU A 384 6.35 -24.68 -10.43
N ARG A 385 6.44 -23.34 -10.31
CA ARG A 385 5.49 -22.53 -9.53
C ARG A 385 4.06 -22.69 -10.05
N GLN A 386 3.86 -22.58 -11.38
CA GLN A 386 2.53 -22.68 -11.99
C GLN A 386 1.86 -24.03 -11.68
N LYS A 387 2.60 -25.15 -11.77
CA LYS A 387 2.04 -26.48 -11.42
C LYS A 387 1.52 -26.55 -9.98
N LEU A 388 2.21 -25.89 -9.05
CA LEU A 388 1.80 -25.82 -7.65
C LEU A 388 0.58 -24.92 -7.49
N TYR A 389 0.53 -23.77 -8.18
CA TYR A 389 -0.64 -22.89 -8.15
C TYR A 389 -1.86 -23.52 -8.83
N ASP A 390 -1.69 -24.33 -9.88
CA ASP A 390 -2.76 -25.16 -10.44
C ASP A 390 -3.35 -26.08 -9.38
N LYS A 391 -2.50 -26.72 -8.58
CA LYS A 391 -2.98 -27.54 -7.47
C LYS A 391 -3.71 -26.73 -6.40
N VAL A 392 -3.21 -25.54 -6.08
CA VAL A 392 -3.86 -24.62 -5.12
C VAL A 392 -5.25 -24.22 -5.62
N ASN A 393 -5.39 -23.82 -6.88
CA ASN A 393 -6.67 -23.39 -7.46
C ASN A 393 -7.69 -24.54 -7.51
N GLU A 394 -7.25 -25.79 -7.77
CA GLU A 394 -8.12 -26.97 -7.64
C GLU A 394 -8.65 -27.12 -6.22
N LEU A 395 -7.77 -27.02 -5.23
CA LEU A 395 -8.12 -27.21 -3.81
C LEU A 395 -8.97 -26.06 -3.26
N LEU A 396 -8.74 -24.82 -3.71
CA LEU A 396 -9.61 -23.69 -3.37
C LEU A 396 -11.03 -23.92 -3.89
N LYS A 397 -11.19 -24.47 -5.10
CA LYS A 397 -12.49 -24.88 -5.62
C LYS A 397 -13.12 -26.01 -4.80
N VAL A 398 -12.35 -26.98 -4.32
CA VAL A 398 -12.86 -28.07 -3.49
C VAL A 398 -13.29 -27.56 -2.11
N HIS A 399 -12.42 -26.85 -1.41
CA HIS A 399 -12.67 -26.44 -0.03
C HIS A 399 -13.57 -25.22 0.08
N VAL A 400 -13.65 -24.37 -0.93
CA VAL A 400 -14.48 -23.15 -0.94
C VAL A 400 -14.34 -22.33 0.35
N PRO A 401 -13.13 -21.89 0.76
CA PRO A 401 -12.99 -20.93 1.86
C PRO A 401 -13.59 -19.56 1.49
N MET A 402 -13.68 -19.28 0.20
CA MET A 402 -14.33 -18.12 -0.39
C MET A 402 -14.98 -18.49 -1.73
N ILE A 403 -15.85 -17.61 -2.22
CA ILE A 403 -16.40 -17.62 -3.59
C ILE A 403 -15.75 -16.45 -4.34
N PRO A 404 -14.92 -16.69 -5.38
CA PRO A 404 -14.42 -15.64 -6.24
C PRO A 404 -15.56 -15.11 -7.11
N VAL A 405 -15.81 -13.80 -7.05
CA VAL A 405 -16.93 -13.18 -7.76
C VAL A 405 -16.44 -12.37 -8.95
N ALA A 406 -15.57 -11.39 -8.74
CA ALA A 406 -15.18 -10.45 -9.79
C ALA A 406 -13.72 -10.00 -9.67
N HIS A 407 -13.08 -9.79 -10.82
CA HIS A 407 -11.95 -8.88 -10.96
C HIS A 407 -12.53 -7.55 -11.48
N GLY A 408 -12.59 -6.55 -10.62
CA GLY A 408 -13.29 -5.30 -10.87
C GLY A 408 -12.44 -4.29 -11.63
N GLY A 409 -12.93 -3.83 -12.77
CA GLY A 409 -12.38 -2.72 -13.51
C GLY A 409 -12.62 -1.39 -12.79
N SER A 410 -11.74 -0.42 -13.02
CA SER A 410 -11.95 0.98 -12.65
C SER A 410 -11.26 1.87 -13.69
N ALA A 411 -11.19 3.17 -13.44
CA ALA A 411 -10.46 4.08 -14.30
C ALA A 411 -9.92 5.28 -13.52
N THR A 412 -8.97 5.97 -14.12
CA THR A 412 -8.70 7.38 -13.81
C THR A 412 -9.20 8.23 -14.97
N VAL A 413 -9.63 9.45 -14.69
CA VAL A 413 -10.12 10.37 -15.72
C VAL A 413 -9.42 11.69 -15.55
N PHE A 414 -8.86 12.21 -16.64
CA PHE A 414 -8.17 13.50 -16.66
C PHE A 414 -8.77 14.40 -17.73
N LYS A 415 -8.58 15.71 -17.61
CA LYS A 415 -8.80 16.62 -18.74
C LYS A 415 -7.91 16.23 -19.91
N ALA A 416 -8.41 16.39 -21.14
CA ALA A 416 -7.72 15.97 -22.36
C ALA A 416 -6.39 16.71 -22.62
N ASP A 417 -6.18 17.86 -21.98
CA ASP A 417 -4.93 18.62 -22.05
C ASP A 417 -3.82 18.05 -21.14
N VAL A 418 -4.14 17.19 -20.17
CA VAL A 418 -3.15 16.53 -19.32
C VAL A 418 -2.39 15.46 -20.11
N LYS A 419 -1.11 15.69 -20.35
CA LYS A 419 -0.18 14.80 -21.06
C LYS A 419 0.47 13.82 -20.08
N ASN A 420 0.75 12.61 -20.57
CA ASN A 420 1.30 11.49 -19.79
C ASN A 420 0.46 11.07 -18.57
N ALA A 421 -0.81 11.47 -18.51
CA ALA A 421 -1.76 10.87 -17.59
C ALA A 421 -1.90 9.37 -17.88
N HIS A 422 -2.18 8.60 -16.83
CA HIS A 422 -2.26 7.15 -16.87
C HIS A 422 -3.07 6.66 -15.66
N ALA A 423 -3.48 5.39 -15.71
CA ALA A 423 -3.96 4.66 -14.55
C ALA A 423 -2.94 3.59 -14.19
N SER A 424 -2.59 3.46 -12.91
CA SER A 424 -1.77 2.35 -12.47
C SER A 424 -2.62 1.16 -12.04
N PRO A 425 -2.28 -0.08 -12.45
CA PRO A 425 -2.89 -1.30 -11.91
C PRO A 425 -2.72 -1.45 -10.39
N LEU A 426 -1.68 -0.85 -9.79
CA LEU A 426 -1.38 -0.88 -8.35
C LEU A 426 -1.81 0.40 -7.64
N THR A 427 -2.60 1.26 -8.30
CA THR A 427 -3.10 2.54 -7.75
C THR A 427 -2.01 3.57 -7.38
N ASN A 428 -0.80 3.40 -7.92
CA ASN A 428 0.36 4.31 -7.75
C ASN A 428 0.60 5.22 -8.97
N GLU A 429 -0.32 6.14 -9.24
CA GLU A 429 -0.17 7.11 -10.33
C GLU A 429 1.06 8.03 -10.14
N ILE A 430 1.94 8.11 -11.15
CA ILE A 430 3.18 8.90 -11.10
C ILE A 430 2.91 10.33 -11.61
N PHE A 431 2.50 11.22 -10.71
CA PHE A 431 2.15 12.60 -11.06
C PHE A 431 3.32 13.45 -11.58
N ALA A 432 4.56 13.08 -11.27
CA ALA A 432 5.75 13.85 -11.69
C ALA A 432 5.92 13.91 -13.22
N VAL A 433 5.41 12.90 -13.95
CA VAL A 433 5.50 12.86 -15.42
C VAL A 433 4.36 13.59 -16.13
N MET A 434 3.30 13.97 -15.39
CA MET A 434 2.08 14.56 -15.95
C MET A 434 2.22 16.08 -16.15
N ASP A 435 1.76 16.57 -17.29
CA ASP A 435 1.85 17.99 -17.67
C ASP A 435 0.52 18.49 -18.23
N ASN A 436 -0.03 19.56 -17.65
CA ASN A 436 -1.27 20.20 -18.11
C ASN A 436 -1.02 21.60 -18.70
N GLY A 437 0.24 21.98 -18.94
CA GLY A 437 0.64 23.30 -19.43
C GLY A 437 0.48 24.43 -18.39
N LYS A 438 0.29 24.10 -17.11
CA LYS A 438 0.09 25.06 -16.01
C LYS A 438 1.08 24.78 -14.87
N ASP A 439 1.16 25.72 -13.92
CA ASP A 439 1.99 25.59 -12.73
C ASP A 439 1.42 24.62 -11.68
N GLN A 440 0.16 24.21 -11.81
CA GLN A 440 -0.54 23.40 -10.83
C GLN A 440 -1.33 22.29 -11.50
N LEU A 441 -1.17 21.06 -10.99
CA LEU A 441 -2.04 19.91 -11.28
C LEU A 441 -2.87 19.60 -10.03
N VAL A 442 -4.19 19.53 -10.18
CA VAL A 442 -5.10 19.18 -9.08
C VAL A 442 -5.71 17.80 -9.32
N TRP A 443 -5.43 16.87 -8.41
CA TRP A 443 -5.94 15.50 -8.42
C TRP A 443 -6.98 15.31 -7.32
N MET A 444 -8.06 14.56 -7.60
CA MET A 444 -9.08 14.23 -6.60
C MET A 444 -9.28 12.72 -6.45
N GLN A 445 -9.02 12.21 -5.24
CA GLN A 445 -9.16 10.80 -4.89
C GLN A 445 -10.39 10.50 -4.02
N ASN A 446 -10.58 9.24 -3.63
CA ASN A 446 -11.77 8.78 -2.94
C ASN A 446 -11.88 9.24 -1.47
N GLY A 447 -10.76 9.59 -0.83
CA GLY A 447 -10.75 9.89 0.59
C GLY A 447 -9.53 10.68 1.05
N GLU A 448 -9.65 11.23 2.26
CA GLU A 448 -8.52 11.83 2.96
C GLU A 448 -7.53 10.74 3.37
N PRO A 449 -6.22 10.93 3.16
CA PRO A 449 -5.19 10.05 3.72
C PRO A 449 -5.31 9.91 5.25
N ALA A 450 -5.08 8.71 5.79
CA ALA A 450 -5.01 8.52 7.23
C ALA A 450 -3.76 9.21 7.84
N ALA A 451 -2.64 9.14 7.13
CA ALA A 451 -1.38 9.79 7.46
C ALA A 451 -0.58 10.14 6.20
N LEU A 452 0.61 10.69 6.37
CA LEU A 452 1.60 10.86 5.30
C LEU A 452 2.92 10.18 5.68
N TRP A 453 2.80 9.01 6.31
CA TRP A 453 3.92 8.16 6.73
C TRP A 453 3.71 6.74 6.21
N CYS A 454 4.33 6.41 5.08
CA CYS A 454 3.95 5.24 4.28
C CYS A 454 4.24 3.90 4.96
N SER A 455 5.28 3.84 5.79
CA SER A 455 5.81 2.59 6.32
C SER A 455 4.89 1.86 7.30
N ASP A 456 3.82 2.49 7.78
CA ASP A 456 2.89 1.89 8.75
C ASP A 456 1.41 2.10 8.37
N GLU A 457 1.14 2.29 7.07
CA GLU A 457 -0.19 2.58 6.55
C GLU A 457 -0.59 1.55 5.50
N THR A 458 -1.90 1.28 5.42
CA THR A 458 -2.48 0.25 4.55
C THR A 458 -3.53 0.78 3.58
N ASP A 459 -3.86 2.08 3.65
CA ASP A 459 -4.81 2.71 2.74
C ASP A 459 -4.13 3.32 1.51
N GLY A 460 -4.71 3.09 0.33
CA GLY A 460 -4.16 3.57 -0.94
C GLY A 460 -4.14 5.10 -1.06
N GLU A 461 -5.07 5.79 -0.38
CA GLU A 461 -5.11 7.25 -0.31
C GLU A 461 -3.83 7.83 0.32
N THR A 462 -3.35 7.24 1.42
CA THR A 462 -2.06 7.55 2.03
C THR A 462 -0.90 7.17 1.11
N LEU A 463 -0.87 5.92 0.61
CA LEU A 463 0.26 5.44 -0.20
C LEU A 463 0.52 6.31 -1.43
N ARG A 464 -0.54 6.69 -2.15
CA ARG A 464 -0.44 7.58 -3.32
C ARG A 464 0.10 8.96 -2.97
N GLY A 465 -0.35 9.54 -1.85
CA GLY A 465 0.17 10.83 -1.37
C GLY A 465 1.64 10.75 -0.96
N CYS A 466 2.05 9.59 -0.46
CA CYS A 466 3.40 9.26 -0.03
C CYS A 466 4.39 9.11 -1.19
N GLU A 467 3.97 8.49 -2.29
CA GLU A 467 4.79 8.23 -3.49
C GLU A 467 5.27 9.50 -4.20
N ALA A 468 4.63 10.64 -3.94
CA ALA A 468 5.13 11.93 -4.40
C ALA A 468 6.43 12.36 -3.68
N MET A 469 6.66 11.87 -2.46
CA MET A 469 7.70 12.34 -1.54
C MET A 469 8.78 11.31 -1.24
N PHE A 470 8.42 10.03 -1.17
CA PHE A 470 9.31 8.94 -0.78
C PHE A 470 9.50 7.96 -1.93
N GLU A 471 10.70 7.36 -2.01
CA GLU A 471 11.05 6.38 -3.04
C GLU A 471 11.68 5.14 -2.40
N SER A 472 11.34 3.96 -2.92
CA SER A 472 11.92 2.69 -2.49
C SER A 472 13.20 2.36 -3.30
N LEU A 473 13.87 1.24 -2.97
CA LEU A 473 15.07 0.80 -3.71
C LEU A 473 14.78 0.57 -5.20
N LEU A 474 13.62 -0.01 -5.49
CA LEU A 474 13.08 -0.22 -6.82
C LEU A 474 11.74 0.53 -6.94
N ALA A 475 11.18 0.58 -8.14
CA ALA A 475 9.86 1.16 -8.40
C ALA A 475 9.12 0.32 -9.45
N TYR A 476 7.86 0.67 -9.72
CA TYR A 476 7.11 0.14 -10.85
C TYR A 476 7.06 1.16 -11.99
N LYS A 477 7.12 0.67 -13.23
CA LYS A 477 6.99 1.53 -14.42
C LYS A 477 5.69 2.32 -14.42
N VAL A 478 5.74 3.53 -15.00
CA VAL A 478 4.58 4.40 -15.23
C VAL A 478 3.41 3.61 -15.84
N GLY A 479 2.28 3.55 -15.12
CA GLY A 479 1.04 2.89 -15.57
C GLY A 479 1.14 1.36 -15.68
N GLY A 480 2.16 0.73 -15.11
CA GLY A 480 2.40 -0.70 -15.22
C GLY A 480 2.84 -1.34 -13.91
N VAL A 481 3.20 -2.61 -13.99
CA VAL A 481 3.64 -3.43 -12.86
C VAL A 481 5.06 -3.96 -12.99
N GLU A 482 5.71 -3.69 -14.11
CA GLU A 482 7.10 -4.11 -14.30
C GLU A 482 8.00 -3.33 -13.34
N VAL A 483 8.84 -4.06 -12.61
CA VAL A 483 9.81 -3.48 -11.69
C VAL A 483 10.94 -2.81 -12.46
N GLU A 484 11.35 -1.62 -12.02
CA GLU A 484 12.47 -0.86 -12.56
C GLU A 484 13.39 -0.27 -11.48
N PRO A 485 14.65 0.09 -11.83
CA PRO A 485 15.57 0.73 -10.88
C PRO A 485 15.05 2.08 -10.37
N SER A 486 15.02 2.27 -9.05
CA SER A 486 14.72 3.54 -8.37
C SER A 486 15.96 4.02 -7.61
N LEU A 487 15.96 4.12 -6.28
CA LEU A 487 17.14 4.56 -5.51
C LEU A 487 18.35 3.63 -5.67
N ALA A 488 18.12 2.34 -5.97
CA ALA A 488 19.14 1.44 -6.45
C ALA A 488 19.25 1.52 -7.98
N GLU A 489 20.46 1.74 -8.51
CA GLU A 489 20.71 1.74 -9.96
C GLU A 489 20.68 0.33 -10.57
N LYS A 490 21.00 -0.68 -9.77
CA LYS A 490 21.01 -2.10 -10.13
C LYS A 490 21.08 -2.97 -8.87
N TYR A 491 20.80 -4.25 -9.05
CA TYR A 491 21.03 -5.27 -8.03
C TYR A 491 21.51 -6.58 -8.65
N THR A 492 22.11 -7.43 -7.82
CA THR A 492 22.44 -8.81 -8.17
C THR A 492 21.78 -9.77 -7.18
N VAL A 493 21.36 -10.94 -7.68
CA VAL A 493 20.78 -12.01 -6.88
C VAL A 493 21.64 -13.27 -7.00
N ASN A 494 21.83 -13.99 -5.90
CA ASN A 494 22.50 -15.30 -5.94
C ASN A 494 21.60 -16.37 -6.60
N LYS A 495 22.16 -17.54 -6.91
CA LYS A 495 21.43 -18.61 -7.60
C LYS A 495 20.18 -19.08 -6.84
N ASP A 496 20.23 -19.01 -5.51
CA ASP A 496 19.20 -19.54 -4.62
C ASP A 496 18.15 -18.47 -4.24
N ALA A 497 18.24 -17.25 -4.77
CA ALA A 497 17.35 -16.13 -4.43
C ALA A 497 17.27 -15.83 -2.92
N THR A 498 18.37 -16.04 -2.20
CA THR A 498 18.51 -15.80 -0.75
C THR A 498 19.44 -14.62 -0.43
N GLU A 499 20.18 -14.11 -1.41
CA GLU A 499 21.02 -12.92 -1.23
C GLU A 499 20.79 -11.92 -2.37
N TYR A 500 20.48 -10.69 -1.98
CA TYR A 500 20.27 -9.56 -2.88
C TYR A 500 21.24 -8.44 -2.52
N VAL A 501 22.05 -8.00 -3.48
CA VAL A 501 23.00 -6.88 -3.32
C VAL A 501 22.56 -5.73 -4.20
N PHE A 502 22.26 -4.58 -3.61
CA PHE A 502 21.82 -3.37 -4.30
C PHE A 502 22.95 -2.35 -4.33
N ASN A 503 23.15 -1.72 -5.49
CA ASN A 503 24.03 -0.56 -5.62
C ASN A 503 23.17 0.70 -5.71
N LEU A 504 23.39 1.63 -4.77
CA LEU A 504 22.65 2.88 -4.66
C LEU A 504 23.16 3.92 -5.65
N ARG A 505 22.24 4.79 -6.10
CA ARG A 505 22.59 5.98 -6.87
C ARG A 505 23.39 6.95 -6.03
N LYS A 506 24.49 7.46 -6.59
CA LYS A 506 25.32 8.45 -5.92
C LYS A 506 24.72 9.85 -6.02
N GLY A 507 24.83 10.62 -4.95
CA GLY A 507 24.47 12.04 -4.93
C GLY A 507 22.98 12.32 -4.82
N VAL A 508 22.15 11.30 -4.58
CA VAL A 508 20.73 11.49 -4.24
C VAL A 508 20.63 12.26 -2.93
N LYS A 509 19.71 13.23 -2.87
CA LYS A 509 19.49 14.08 -1.71
C LYS A 509 18.10 13.87 -1.14
N PHE A 510 18.03 13.80 0.19
CA PHE A 510 16.77 13.99 0.89
C PHE A 510 16.32 15.45 0.80
N HIS A 511 15.05 15.70 1.09
CA HIS A 511 14.44 17.03 0.98
C HIS A 511 15.12 18.08 1.87
N ASN A 512 15.74 17.66 2.98
CA ASN A 512 16.54 18.48 3.90
C ASN A 512 18.00 18.71 3.43
N GLY A 513 18.44 18.11 2.32
CA GLY A 513 19.79 18.23 1.76
C GLY A 513 20.80 17.17 2.21
N ALA A 514 20.43 16.27 3.14
CA ALA A 514 21.23 15.11 3.50
C ALA A 514 21.46 14.21 2.27
N THR A 515 22.58 13.50 2.23
CA THR A 515 22.90 12.59 1.11
C THR A 515 22.44 11.19 1.48
N LEU A 516 21.74 10.53 0.55
CA LEU A 516 21.41 9.12 0.69
C LEU A 516 22.68 8.26 0.75
N ASP A 517 22.74 7.37 1.72
CA ASP A 517 23.74 6.30 1.82
C ASP A 517 23.12 4.94 2.21
N ALA A 518 23.95 3.91 2.30
CA ALA A 518 23.52 2.56 2.62
C ALA A 518 22.95 2.39 4.04
N ASN A 519 23.36 3.22 5.01
CA ASN A 519 22.83 3.17 6.38
C ASN A 519 21.38 3.66 6.45
N ASP A 520 20.98 4.58 5.58
CA ASP A 520 19.57 5.00 5.44
C ASP A 520 18.67 3.82 5.09
N VAL A 521 19.12 2.96 4.18
CA VAL A 521 18.38 1.75 3.78
C VAL A 521 18.29 0.77 4.95
N VAL A 522 19.42 0.49 5.63
CA VAL A 522 19.42 -0.40 6.79
C VAL A 522 18.48 0.13 7.88
N ALA A 523 18.53 1.41 8.20
CA ALA A 523 17.70 2.03 9.23
C ALA A 523 16.20 2.01 8.86
N SER A 524 15.87 2.30 7.61
CA SER A 524 14.48 2.32 7.12
C SER A 524 13.82 0.94 7.25
N PHE A 525 14.50 -0.12 6.79
CA PHE A 525 13.97 -1.47 6.94
C PHE A 525 14.03 -1.95 8.39
N ALA A 526 15.07 -1.61 9.16
CA ALA A 526 15.17 -1.98 10.57
C ALA A 526 14.05 -1.36 11.43
N ALA A 527 13.61 -0.13 11.12
CA ALA A 527 12.48 0.49 11.80
C ALA A 527 11.18 -0.29 11.62
N GLN A 528 10.99 -1.00 10.50
CA GLN A 528 9.84 -1.87 10.27
C GLN A 528 10.07 -3.29 10.78
N TRP A 529 11.30 -3.81 10.63
CA TRP A 529 11.64 -5.20 10.92
C TRP A 529 11.88 -5.50 12.40
N ASP A 530 12.60 -4.65 13.11
CA ASP A 530 13.04 -4.90 14.49
C ASP A 530 12.11 -4.20 15.48
N ALA A 531 11.28 -5.00 16.16
CA ALA A 531 10.33 -4.51 17.16
C ALA A 531 11.01 -3.88 18.40
N ALA A 532 12.32 -4.11 18.59
CA ALA A 532 13.10 -3.45 19.64
C ALA A 532 13.74 -2.12 19.18
N SER A 533 13.65 -1.79 17.89
CA SER A 533 14.16 -0.52 17.36
C SER A 533 13.44 0.66 18.00
N PRO A 534 14.15 1.72 18.43
CA PRO A 534 13.51 2.94 18.92
C PRO A 534 12.65 3.64 17.85
N ASN A 535 12.82 3.28 16.58
CA ASN A 535 12.07 3.82 15.45
C ASN A 535 10.87 2.93 15.04
N HIS A 536 10.68 1.77 15.67
CA HIS A 536 9.51 0.89 15.44
C HIS A 536 8.29 1.39 16.23
N LYS A 537 7.79 2.58 15.84
CA LYS A 537 6.70 3.26 16.53
C LYS A 537 5.46 3.39 15.64
N GLY A 538 5.62 3.85 14.41
CA GLY A 538 4.51 3.96 13.45
C GLY A 538 3.36 4.87 13.94
N ARG A 539 2.22 4.85 13.26
CA ARG A 539 0.95 5.42 13.73
C ARG A 539 0.13 4.35 14.46
N THR A 540 0.04 3.16 13.86
CA THR A 540 -0.57 1.96 14.42
C THR A 540 0.46 1.09 15.16
N GLY A 541 1.72 1.13 14.69
CA GLY A 541 2.83 0.32 15.18
C GLY A 541 2.71 -1.16 14.78
N THR A 542 1.83 -1.48 13.82
CA THR A 542 1.62 -2.87 13.39
C THR A 542 2.53 -3.26 12.24
N PHE A 543 2.99 -2.30 11.44
CA PHE A 543 3.81 -2.51 10.23
C PHE A 543 3.28 -3.67 9.38
N GLU A 544 1.95 -3.67 9.16
CA GLU A 544 1.22 -4.82 8.64
C GLU A 544 1.80 -5.34 7.32
N TYR A 545 2.20 -4.46 6.41
CA TYR A 545 2.80 -4.86 5.14
C TYR A 545 4.16 -5.54 5.30
N PHE A 546 5.01 -5.07 6.21
CA PHE A 546 6.27 -5.76 6.49
C PHE A 546 5.98 -7.19 6.99
N GLY A 547 5.09 -7.32 7.97
CA GLY A 547 4.69 -8.61 8.53
C GLY A 547 4.10 -9.55 7.48
N SER A 548 3.31 -8.99 6.56
CA SER A 548 2.65 -9.72 5.48
C SER A 548 3.60 -10.17 4.38
N PHE A 549 4.61 -9.37 4.07
CA PHE A 549 5.53 -9.63 2.96
C PHE A 549 6.71 -10.49 3.38
N PHE A 550 7.19 -10.29 4.60
CA PHE A 550 8.46 -10.83 5.09
C PHE A 550 8.32 -11.67 6.38
N GLY A 551 7.10 -11.88 6.89
CA GLY A 551 6.84 -12.70 8.07
C GLY A 551 7.13 -11.98 9.39
N SER A 552 7.40 -12.74 10.46
CA SER A 552 7.51 -12.20 11.82
C SER A 552 8.59 -11.13 11.97
N PHE A 553 8.36 -10.19 12.90
CA PHE A 553 9.35 -9.16 13.27
C PHE A 553 10.50 -9.74 14.08
N LEU A 554 11.70 -9.18 13.88
CA LEU A 554 12.84 -9.41 14.77
C LEU A 554 12.52 -8.84 16.15
N ASN A 555 12.91 -9.56 17.21
CA ASN A 555 12.67 -9.17 18.60
C ASN A 555 11.18 -8.91 18.95
N ALA A 556 10.24 -9.49 18.20
CA ALA A 556 8.82 -9.39 18.51
C ALA A 556 8.51 -9.79 19.96
N PRO A 557 7.63 -9.06 20.67
CA PRO A 557 7.20 -9.47 22.01
C PRO A 557 6.64 -10.89 21.99
N LYS A 558 6.98 -11.70 23.00
CA LYS A 558 6.38 -13.03 23.16
C LYS A 558 4.89 -12.85 23.41
N LYS A 559 4.06 -13.41 22.51
CA LYS A 559 2.60 -13.45 22.64
C LYS A 559 2.16 -14.29 23.84
#